data_AF-A0A7C9BFA3-F1
#
_entry.id   AF-A0A7C9BFA3-F1
#
_cell.length_a   1.000
_cell.length_b   1.000
_cell.length_c   1.000
_cell.angle_alpha   90.00
_cell.angle_beta   90.00
_cell.angle_gamma   90.00
#
_symmetry.space_group_name_H-M   'P 1'
#
loop_
_entity.id
_entity.type
_entity.pdbx_description
1 polymer ?
#
loop_
_entity_poly.entity_id
_entity_poly.type
_entity_poly.pdbx_seq_one_letter_code
_entity_poly.pdbx_strand_id
1 'polypeptide(L)'
;MTDGHSEYFGKDSQKLISPPVHEKLIIASKSNRKILQKQLDLHAQGKTDYLEMCRGLTESGTEKWTFDTDKMTITYYDLDGREMLVEIIE
;
A
#
# COMPACT_ATOMS: atom_id res chain seq x y z
N MET A 1 1.18 -4.73 2.94
CA MET A 1 2.33 -4.00 3.53
C MET A 1 3.15 -4.84 4.51
N THR A 2 2.57 -5.84 5.18
CA THR A 2 3.23 -6.60 6.26
C THR A 2 4.62 -7.14 5.91
N ASP A 3 4.79 -7.86 4.81
CA ASP A 3 6.07 -8.50 4.41
C ASP A 3 6.40 -8.26 2.92
N GLY A 4 5.67 -7.32 2.31
CA GLY A 4 5.85 -6.86 0.94
C GLY A 4 5.39 -7.83 -0.17
N HIS A 5 4.75 -8.96 0.16
CA HIS A 5 4.17 -9.80 -0.89
C HIS A 5 3.06 -9.05 -1.65
N SER A 6 2.87 -9.45 -2.91
CA SER A 6 1.80 -8.95 -3.78
C SER A 6 0.82 -10.06 -4.12
N GLU A 7 -0.46 -9.71 -4.18
CA GLU A 7 -1.53 -10.59 -4.64
C GLU A 7 -2.10 -10.04 -5.95
N TYR A 8 -2.17 -10.86 -6.99
CA TYR A 8 -2.72 -10.51 -8.30
C TYR A 8 -4.00 -11.29 -8.54
N PHE A 9 -5.03 -10.61 -9.05
CA PHE A 9 -6.36 -11.17 -9.32
C PHE A 9 -6.67 -11.09 -10.82
N GLY A 10 -6.91 -12.24 -11.45
CA GLY A 10 -7.27 -12.35 -12.87
C GLY A 10 -8.77 -12.52 -13.10
N LYS A 11 -9.20 -12.41 -14.38
CA LYS A 11 -10.63 -12.44 -14.80
C LYS A 11 -11.40 -13.70 -14.38
N ASP A 12 -10.73 -14.85 -14.22
CA ASP A 12 -11.38 -16.14 -13.90
C ASP A 12 -11.15 -16.59 -12.45
N SER A 13 -11.14 -15.66 -11.49
CA SER A 13 -10.78 -15.94 -10.09
C SER A 13 -9.36 -16.50 -9.90
N GLN A 14 -8.49 -16.33 -10.90
CA GLN A 14 -7.09 -16.72 -10.79
C GLN A 14 -6.39 -15.80 -9.79
N LYS A 15 -5.63 -16.39 -8.87
CA LYS A 15 -4.84 -15.67 -7.87
C LYS A 15 -3.38 -16.08 -7.96
N LEU A 16 -2.49 -15.11 -8.08
CA LEU A 16 -1.03 -15.30 -7.94
C LEU A 16 -0.55 -14.56 -6.71
N ILE A 17 0.34 -15.17 -5.93
CA ILE A 17 0.93 -14.59 -4.73
C ILE A 17 2.45 -14.63 -4.87
N SER A 18 3.11 -13.48 -4.73
CA SER A 18 4.57 -13.43 -4.69
C SER A 18 5.10 -13.93 -3.34
N PRO A 19 6.34 -14.41 -3.26
CA PRO A 19 6.97 -14.59 -1.96
C PRO A 19 7.11 -13.24 -1.22
N PRO A 20 7.26 -13.27 0.12
CA PRO A 20 7.67 -12.11 0.90
C PRO A 20 9.00 -11.51 0.40
N VAL A 21 9.15 -10.20 0.47
CA VAL A 21 10.35 -9.47 0.03
C VAL A 21 11.10 -8.80 1.18
N HIS A 22 10.49 -8.69 2.36
CA HIS A 22 11.14 -8.21 3.57
C HIS A 22 10.56 -8.85 4.85
N GLU A 23 11.21 -8.65 5.99
CA GLU A 23 10.69 -9.08 7.30
C GLU A 23 9.36 -8.40 7.65
N LYS A 24 8.58 -9.01 8.53
CA LYS A 24 7.27 -8.48 8.92
C LYS A 24 7.40 -7.11 9.60
N LEU A 25 6.77 -6.11 9.00
CA LEU A 25 6.58 -4.78 9.55
C LEU A 25 5.28 -4.74 10.37
N ILE A 26 5.29 -3.93 11.44
CA ILE A 26 4.12 -3.70 12.28
C ILE A 26 3.33 -2.51 11.72
N ILE A 27 2.07 -2.75 11.38
CA ILE A 27 1.16 -1.70 10.92
C ILE A 27 0.60 -0.96 12.14
N ALA A 28 0.63 0.37 12.12
CA ALA A 28 0.05 1.19 13.17
C ALA A 28 -1.47 0.97 13.24
N SER A 29 -2.01 0.82 14.46
CA SER A 29 -3.45 0.57 14.66
C SER A 29 -4.35 1.75 14.29
N LYS A 30 -3.79 2.96 14.22
CA LYS A 30 -4.52 4.18 13.89
C LYS A 30 -4.12 4.67 12.51
N SER A 31 -5.10 4.72 11.61
CA SER A 31 -4.96 5.31 10.27
C SER A 31 -4.76 6.83 10.35
N ASN A 32 -3.77 7.34 9.61
CA ASN A 32 -3.42 8.76 9.54
C ASN A 32 -3.10 9.19 8.10
N ARG A 33 -4.13 9.73 7.43
CA ARG A 33 -4.04 10.21 6.04
C ARG A 33 -2.96 11.28 5.81
N LYS A 34 -2.67 12.14 6.79
CA LYS A 34 -1.64 13.18 6.64
C LYS A 34 -0.23 12.58 6.59
N ILE A 35 0.03 11.54 7.38
CA ILE A 35 1.30 10.82 7.34
C ILE A 35 1.39 10.05 6.02
N LEU A 36 0.32 9.36 5.61
CA LEU A 36 0.25 8.66 4.33
C LEU A 36 0.65 9.59 3.17
N GLN A 37 -0.02 10.72 3.00
CA GLN A 37 0.28 11.66 1.92
C GLN A 37 1.74 12.13 1.95
N LYS A 38 2.25 12.49 3.14
CA LYS A 38 3.64 12.92 3.30
C LYS A 38 4.63 11.84 2.84
N GLN A 39 4.37 10.57 3.16
CA GLN A 39 5.27 9.47 2.76
C GLN A 39 5.21 9.23 1.26
N LEU A 40 4.04 9.32 0.64
CA LEU A 40 3.89 9.25 -0.82
C LEU A 40 4.65 10.40 -1.50
N ASP A 41 4.52 11.63 -0.99
CA ASP A 41 5.23 12.80 -1.54
C ASP A 41 6.75 12.64 -1.44
N LEU A 42 7.26 12.05 -0.35
CA LEU A 42 8.69 11.77 -0.18
C LEU A 42 9.17 10.72 -1.19
N HIS A 43 8.40 9.65 -1.40
CA HIS A 43 8.72 8.61 -2.38
C HIS A 43 8.69 9.15 -3.82
N ALA A 44 7.69 9.96 -4.18
CA ALA A 44 7.59 10.60 -5.49
C ALA A 44 8.77 11.55 -5.78
N GLN A 45 9.37 12.14 -4.73
CA GLN A 45 10.59 12.95 -4.83
C GLN A 45 11.89 12.11 -4.86
N GLY A 46 11.79 10.77 -4.84
CA GLY A 46 12.94 9.87 -4.79
C GLY A 46 13.69 9.89 -3.46
N LYS A 47 13.06 10.35 -2.37
CA LYS A 47 13.69 10.48 -1.04
C LYS A 47 13.61 9.22 -0.18
N THR A 48 12.82 8.24 -0.60
CA THR A 48 12.68 6.97 0.09
C THR A 48 12.81 5.82 -0.90
N ASP A 49 13.57 4.81 -0.54
CA ASP A 49 13.55 3.54 -1.27
C ASP A 49 12.27 2.73 -0.97
N TYR A 50 12.16 1.54 -1.55
CA TYR A 50 10.99 0.67 -1.37
C TYR A 50 10.75 0.29 0.11
N LEU A 51 11.80 -0.07 0.85
CA LEU A 51 11.65 -0.52 2.23
C LEU A 51 11.33 0.65 3.16
N GLU A 52 11.95 1.80 2.93
CA GLU A 52 11.65 3.05 3.63
C GLU A 52 10.22 3.51 3.38
N MET A 53 9.75 3.44 2.12
CA MET A 53 8.36 3.70 1.78
C MET A 53 7.43 2.73 2.52
N CYS A 54 7.71 1.43 2.50
CA CYS A 54 6.90 0.43 3.20
C CYS A 54 6.78 0.74 4.69
N ARG A 55 7.88 1.09 5.35
CA ARG A 55 7.89 1.51 6.76
C ARG A 55 7.00 2.74 6.98
N GLY A 56 7.20 3.81 6.21
CA GLY A 56 6.39 5.02 6.32
C GLY A 56 4.89 4.77 6.12
N LEU A 57 4.54 3.90 5.16
CA LEU A 57 3.16 3.49 4.94
C LEU A 57 2.59 2.69 6.13
N THR A 58 3.34 1.75 6.70
CA THR A 58 2.89 1.02 7.90
C THR A 58 2.73 1.93 9.12
N GLU A 59 3.60 2.94 9.29
CA GLU A 59 3.47 3.97 10.34
C GLU A 59 2.22 4.84 10.18
N SER A 60 1.77 5.05 8.94
CA SER A 60 0.52 5.76 8.67
C SER A 60 -0.73 4.92 8.97
N GLY A 61 -0.57 3.63 9.28
CA GLY A 61 -1.66 2.68 9.46
C GLY A 61 -2.17 2.07 8.16
N THR A 62 -1.39 2.13 7.08
CA THR A 62 -1.74 1.49 5.81
C THR A 62 -1.45 -0.01 5.88
N GLU A 63 -2.48 -0.84 5.76
CA GLU A 63 -2.37 -2.30 5.74
C GLU A 63 -1.96 -2.82 4.35
N LYS A 64 -2.62 -2.29 3.32
CA LYS A 64 -2.42 -2.67 1.92
C LYS A 64 -2.82 -1.52 1.00
N TRP A 65 -2.42 -1.66 -0.25
CA TRP A 65 -2.92 -0.85 -1.34
C TRP A 65 -3.28 -1.75 -2.52
N THR A 66 -4.22 -1.31 -3.36
CA THR A 66 -4.66 -2.03 -4.54
C THR A 66 -4.55 -1.16 -5.77
N PHE A 67 -4.08 -1.74 -6.87
CA PHE A 67 -4.15 -1.17 -8.20
C PHE A 67 -5.33 -1.82 -8.93
N ASP A 68 -6.38 -1.05 -9.21
CA ASP A 68 -7.55 -1.50 -9.96
C ASP A 68 -7.39 -1.04 -11.41
N THR A 69 -7.12 -1.98 -12.31
CA THR A 69 -6.91 -1.71 -13.75
C THR A 69 -8.20 -1.39 -14.49
N ASP A 70 -9.36 -1.79 -13.96
CA ASP A 70 -10.65 -1.50 -14.60
C ASP A 70 -11.11 -0.10 -14.26
N LYS A 71 -10.90 0.33 -13.00
CA LYS A 71 -11.21 1.68 -12.53
C LYS A 71 -10.08 2.69 -12.75
N MET A 72 -8.89 2.23 -13.09
CA MET A 72 -7.68 3.06 -13.17
C MET A 72 -7.44 3.82 -11.85
N THR A 73 -7.52 3.11 -10.72
CA THR A 73 -7.28 3.70 -9.38
C THR A 73 -6.23 2.98 -8.57
N ILE A 74 -5.47 3.72 -7.77
CA ILE A 74 -4.71 3.22 -6.62
C ILE A 74 -5.49 3.54 -5.36
N THR A 75 -5.73 2.54 -4.51
CA THR A 75 -6.43 2.74 -3.23
C THR A 75 -5.62 2.20 -2.07
N TYR A 76 -5.49 2.97 -1.00
CA TYR A 76 -4.80 2.61 0.24
C TYR A 76 -5.82 2.31 1.34
N TYR A 77 -5.64 1.21 2.06
CA TYR A 77 -6.59 0.74 3.07
C TYR A 77 -5.96 0.65 4.45
N ASP A 78 -6.75 0.92 5.49
CA ASP A 78 -6.39 0.66 6.87
C ASP A 78 -6.71 -0.78 7.31
N LEU A 79 -6.37 -1.12 8.56
CA LEU A 79 -6.60 -2.44 9.15
C LEU A 79 -8.08 -2.83 9.27
N ASP A 80 -8.99 -1.86 9.25
CA ASP A 80 -10.44 -2.10 9.26
C ASP A 80 -10.99 -2.22 7.82
N GLY A 81 -10.12 -2.19 6.81
CA GLY A 81 -10.48 -2.24 5.39
C GLY A 81 -11.09 -0.95 4.87
N ARG A 82 -10.94 0.18 5.58
CA ARG A 82 -11.45 1.49 5.13
C ARG A 82 -10.47 2.16 4.18
N GLU A 83 -11.01 2.81 3.16
CA GLU A 83 -10.22 3.60 2.21
C GLU A 83 -9.64 4.84 2.90
N MET A 84 -8.32 4.92 2.94
CA MET A 84 -7.59 6.07 3.47
C MET A 84 -7.36 7.13 2.40
N LEU A 85 -7.05 6.69 1.18
CA LEU A 85 -6.76 7.51 0.01
C LEU A 85 -7.07 6.72 -1.26
N VAL A 86 -7.69 7.39 -2.23
CA VAL A 86 -7.94 6.88 -3.58
C VAL A 86 -7.35 7.91 -4.55
N GLU A 87 -6.51 7.47 -5.48
CA GLU A 87 -5.89 8.27 -6.51
C GLU A 87 -6.21 7.68 -7.89
N ILE A 88 -6.44 8.54 -8.88
CA ILE A 88 -6.64 8.14 -10.27
C ILE A 88 -5.27 8.00 -10.93
N ILE A 89 -5.11 6.97 -11.72
CA ILE A 89 -3.93 6.74 -12.55
C ILE A 89 -4.20 7.39 -13.91
N GLU A 90 -3.39 8.39 -14.27
CA GLU A 90 -3.42 9.05 -15.58
C GLU A 90 -2.37 8.47 -16.54
#